data_AF-A0A923INC1-F1
#
_entry.id   AF-A0A923INC1-F1
#
_cell.length_a   1.000
_cell.length_b   1.000
_cell.length_c   1.000
_cell.angle_alpha   90.00
_cell.angle_beta   90.00
_cell.angle_gamma   90.00
#
_symmetry.space_group_name_H-M   'P 1'
#
loop_
_entity.id
_entity.type
_entity.pdbx_description
1 polymer ?
#
loop_
_entity_poly.entity_id
_entity_poly.type
_entity_poly.pdbx_seq_one_letter_code
_entity_poly.pdbx_strand_id
1 'polypeptide(L)'
;MQETELTRAGRTHPSSKLYLRYLSAFICMSFWVTPPLFGASDREKHLFVLQRTRGALVEYAPTDFRELRSVKLPDEAFNEVFKPHGEINVNGSGQVLMSIYPPHQGLRPLEYWFGNGQKSQIIPPEASLYRDDDYDQDGYGLPRPLLSADGKSLFWFETAMKVRRQIDRGGYQVPEVEAVFQVMQSDLKDGKKIPILKNVLPPCICETGVCTETCAVGRLWSPSGIIDDFFFVTYWVPGQIGSTFQSTYLFQKDKDIWAGKKLDRPCEAILDARNHGTMLVETVPDGGCCGWENESNDLTYIRYRGLRTEIFDEGKKYDNFVYDVSFFSANAHISPDLSMIAHTIASTMPEDANADQFRFSSSVEQNREIRPEEVSRLRQMINRHPVVEILAPGASVRKLAEIEKATLIGWLNEREGLIFREEKLAVINVHGGKQVNILPITAEKAEDVFLR
;
A
#
# COMPACT_ATOMS: atom_id res chain seq x y z
N MET A 1 57.80 46.60 43.55
CA MET A 1 56.52 47.32 43.74
C MET A 1 55.47 46.22 43.89
N GLN A 2 55.33 45.65 45.09
CA GLN A 2 54.49 46.14 46.21
C GLN A 2 52.99 45.95 45.91
N GLU A 3 52.09 45.47 46.78
CA GLU A 3 52.11 44.70 48.05
C GLU A 3 50.62 44.38 48.43
N THR A 4 50.20 43.41 49.25
CA THR A 4 50.86 42.50 50.22
C THR A 4 50.09 41.16 50.34
N GLU A 5 50.73 40.12 50.88
CA GLU A 5 50.31 39.15 51.94
C GLU A 5 48.81 39.01 52.34
N LEU A 6 48.29 37.81 52.69
CA LEU A 6 48.70 37.05 53.90
C LEU A 6 48.72 35.51 53.81
N THR A 7 49.50 34.93 54.72
CA THR A 7 49.90 33.51 54.82
C THR A 7 49.44 32.81 56.11
N ARG A 8 49.25 31.47 56.04
CA ARG A 8 49.61 30.44 57.07
C ARG A 8 49.35 29.04 56.45
N ALA A 9 50.31 28.14 56.24
CA ALA A 9 51.18 27.41 57.18
C ALA A 9 50.41 26.42 58.09
N GLY A 10 50.74 25.13 58.20
CA GLY A 10 51.72 24.30 57.46
C GLY A 10 52.11 23.00 58.20
N ARG A 11 52.75 22.04 57.50
CA ARG A 11 53.31 20.74 57.99
C ARG A 11 52.24 19.72 58.47
N THR A 12 52.44 18.39 58.53
CA THR A 12 53.63 17.50 58.52
C THR A 12 53.40 16.19 57.73
N HIS A 13 54.48 15.56 57.24
CA HIS A 13 54.52 14.11 56.95
C HIS A 13 54.66 13.32 58.27
N PRO A 14 54.20 12.05 58.34
CA PRO A 14 55.16 10.96 58.19
C PRO A 14 54.66 9.75 57.38
N SER A 15 55.61 8.91 56.98
CA SER A 15 55.42 7.61 56.34
C SER A 15 55.04 6.48 57.32
N SER A 16 54.23 5.52 56.89
CA SER A 16 54.20 4.17 57.47
C SER A 16 53.89 3.11 56.40
N LYS A 17 54.65 2.00 56.43
CA LYS A 17 54.57 0.87 55.48
C LYS A 17 53.60 -0.23 55.97
N LEU A 18 53.14 -1.07 55.03
CA LEU A 18 52.50 -2.39 55.21
C LEU A 18 51.14 -2.38 55.97
N TYR A 19 50.09 -3.03 55.47
CA TYR A 19 50.00 -4.49 55.35
C TYR A 19 49.03 -4.96 54.24
N LEU A 20 49.26 -6.18 53.75
CA LEU A 20 48.35 -6.90 52.83
C LEU A 20 46.94 -7.07 53.43
N ARG A 21 45.91 -6.95 52.57
CA ARG A 21 44.82 -7.94 52.50
C ARG A 21 44.10 -7.91 51.15
N TYR A 22 43.98 -9.11 50.59
CA TYR A 22 43.20 -9.51 49.41
C TYR A 22 41.88 -8.74 49.22
N LEU A 23 41.62 -8.33 47.96
CA LEU A 23 40.39 -8.75 47.29
C LEU A 23 40.55 -8.72 45.76
N SER A 24 40.67 -9.89 45.15
CA SER A 24 40.70 -10.08 43.70
C SER A 24 39.29 -9.95 43.14
N ALA A 25 38.88 -8.73 42.77
CA ALA A 25 37.60 -8.51 42.08
C ALA A 25 37.73 -8.95 40.60
N PHE A 26 37.26 -10.16 40.29
CA PHE A 26 37.00 -10.59 38.92
C PHE A 26 36.00 -9.62 38.27
N ILE A 27 36.48 -8.79 37.33
CA ILE A 27 35.58 -8.14 36.37
C ILE A 27 35.22 -9.19 35.33
N CYS A 28 34.19 -9.98 35.62
CA CYS A 28 33.46 -10.68 34.57
C CYS A 28 32.81 -9.61 33.67
N MET A 29 33.43 -9.34 32.51
CA MET A 29 32.71 -8.75 31.38
C MET A 29 31.70 -9.77 30.86
N SER A 30 30.58 -9.90 31.57
CA SER A 30 29.37 -10.46 31.00
C SER A 30 28.90 -9.50 29.92
N PHE A 31 29.35 -9.74 28.68
CA PHE A 31 28.69 -9.25 27.48
C PHE A 31 27.26 -9.80 27.48
N TRP A 32 26.35 -9.05 28.10
CA TRP A 32 24.93 -9.16 27.82
C TRP A 32 24.75 -8.67 26.38
N VAL A 33 24.88 -9.62 25.45
CA VAL A 33 24.28 -9.49 24.13
C VAL A 33 22.78 -9.42 24.38
N THR A 34 22.27 -8.20 24.56
CA THR A 34 20.84 -7.96 24.45
C THR A 34 20.43 -8.42 23.06
N PRO A 35 19.60 -9.48 22.92
CA PRO A 35 19.05 -9.79 21.61
C PRO A 35 18.31 -8.54 21.12
N PRO A 36 18.42 -8.19 19.84
CA PRO A 36 17.65 -7.07 19.32
C PRO A 36 16.18 -7.34 19.56
N LEU A 37 15.47 -6.35 20.09
CA LEU A 37 14.01 -6.36 20.24
C LEU A 37 13.32 -6.24 18.87
N PHE A 38 13.55 -7.22 17.99
CA PHE A 38 12.71 -7.47 16.83
C PHE A 38 11.50 -8.28 17.28
N GLY A 39 10.65 -7.62 18.06
CA GLY A 39 9.30 -8.07 18.39
C GLY A 39 8.30 -7.50 17.40
N ALA A 40 8.42 -7.84 16.12
CA ALA A 40 7.21 -7.89 15.31
C ALA A 40 6.34 -8.98 15.95
N SER A 41 5.18 -8.62 16.49
CA SER A 41 4.30 -9.63 17.08
C SER A 41 3.88 -10.57 15.97
N ASP A 42 4.31 -11.82 16.06
CA ASP A 42 3.93 -12.91 15.15
C ASP A 42 2.46 -13.25 15.44
N ARG A 43 1.56 -12.37 14.99
CA ARG A 43 0.13 -12.65 14.88
C ARG A 43 0.04 -13.81 13.90
N GLU A 44 -0.57 -14.91 14.36
CA GLU A 44 -0.83 -16.08 13.52
C GLU A 44 -1.47 -15.60 12.21
N LYS A 45 -0.87 -15.97 11.08
CA LYS A 45 -1.37 -15.55 9.78
C LYS A 45 -2.61 -16.34 9.43
N HIS A 46 -3.50 -15.74 8.66
CA HIS A 46 -4.71 -16.38 8.17
C HIS A 46 -4.76 -16.25 6.65
N LEU A 47 -5.07 -17.35 5.96
CA LEU A 47 -5.24 -17.37 4.51
C LEU A 47 -6.73 -17.48 4.18
N PHE A 48 -7.32 -16.44 3.62
CA PHE A 48 -8.71 -16.46 3.14
C PHE A 48 -8.74 -16.54 1.61
N VAL A 49 -9.69 -17.29 1.07
CA VAL A 49 -9.91 -17.41 -0.38
C VAL A 49 -11.39 -17.23 -0.69
N LEU A 50 -11.70 -16.31 -1.60
CA LEU A 50 -13.05 -16.10 -2.12
C LEU A 50 -13.38 -17.22 -3.11
N GLN A 51 -14.36 -18.06 -2.79
CA GLN A 51 -14.75 -19.20 -3.63
C GLN A 51 -16.11 -18.94 -4.27
N ARG A 52 -16.09 -18.46 -5.52
CA ARG A 52 -17.29 -18.12 -6.32
C ARG A 52 -18.32 -19.24 -6.37
N THR A 53 -17.86 -20.46 -6.63
CA THR A 53 -18.68 -21.68 -6.70
C THR A 53 -19.39 -22.04 -5.40
N ARG A 54 -18.92 -21.55 -4.24
CA ARG A 54 -19.52 -21.77 -2.91
C ARG A 54 -20.33 -20.59 -2.39
N GLY A 55 -20.24 -19.40 -3.01
CA GLY A 55 -20.83 -18.18 -2.44
C GLY A 55 -20.18 -17.77 -1.11
N ALA A 56 -18.89 -18.06 -0.92
CA ALA A 56 -18.27 -18.05 0.41
C ALA A 56 -16.81 -17.57 0.41
N LEU A 57 -16.39 -17.02 1.55
CA LEU A 57 -15.00 -16.82 1.91
C LEU A 57 -14.53 -18.00 2.77
N VAL A 58 -13.49 -18.70 2.33
CA VAL A 58 -12.98 -19.91 2.99
C VAL A 58 -11.63 -19.60 3.63
N GLU A 59 -11.48 -19.92 4.93
CA GLU A 59 -10.25 -19.74 5.68
C GLU A 59 -9.46 -21.05 5.74
N TYR A 60 -8.15 -20.95 5.52
CA TYR A 60 -7.17 -22.02 5.59
C TYR A 60 -6.05 -21.66 6.56
N ALA A 61 -5.51 -22.67 7.26
CA ALA A 61 -4.30 -22.48 8.05
C ALA A 61 -3.08 -22.30 7.12
N PRO A 62 -2.20 -21.29 7.31
CA PRO A 62 -1.07 -21.05 6.42
C PRO A 62 0.07 -22.07 6.58
N THR A 63 0.04 -22.92 7.61
CA THR A 63 1.08 -23.88 7.96
C THR A 63 0.90 -25.25 7.30
N ASP A 64 -0.35 -25.71 7.17
CA ASP A 64 -0.70 -27.04 6.62
C ASP A 64 -1.77 -26.97 5.51
N PHE A 65 -2.32 -25.78 5.23
CA PHE A 65 -3.32 -25.51 4.20
C PHE A 65 -4.64 -26.28 4.35
N ARG A 66 -4.98 -26.73 5.57
CA ARG A 66 -6.31 -27.31 5.84
C ARG A 66 -7.38 -26.23 5.96
N GLU A 67 -8.58 -26.51 5.43
CA GLU A 67 -9.76 -25.65 5.64
C GLU A 67 -10.08 -25.59 7.14
N LEU A 68 -10.19 -24.37 7.67
CA LEU A 68 -10.54 -24.08 9.06
C LEU A 68 -12.03 -23.77 9.21
N ARG A 69 -12.55 -22.88 8.35
CA ARG A 69 -13.98 -22.51 8.29
C ARG A 69 -14.36 -21.93 6.93
N SER A 70 -15.66 -21.91 6.65
CA SER A 70 -16.25 -21.29 5.46
C SER A 70 -17.34 -20.33 5.89
N VAL A 71 -17.23 -19.05 5.51
CA VAL A 71 -18.21 -17.99 5.80
C VAL A 71 -19.03 -17.74 4.53
N LYS A 72 -20.32 -18.07 4.54
CA LYS A 72 -21.22 -17.71 3.44
C LYS A 72 -21.36 -16.18 3.40
N LEU A 73 -21.20 -15.59 2.23
CA LEU A 73 -21.39 -14.15 1.99
C LEU A 73 -22.82 -13.88 1.50
N PRO A 74 -23.40 -12.68 1.74
CA PRO A 74 -24.71 -12.34 1.19
C PRO A 74 -24.65 -12.25 -0.33
N ASP A 75 -25.61 -12.87 -1.01
CA ASP A 75 -25.61 -13.00 -2.47
C ASP A 75 -25.58 -11.61 -3.17
N GLU A 76 -26.20 -10.59 -2.58
CA GLU A 76 -26.20 -9.19 -3.05
C GLU A 76 -24.76 -8.62 -3.11
N ALA A 77 -24.11 -8.47 -1.94
CA ALA A 77 -22.75 -7.94 -1.85
C ALA A 77 -21.72 -8.84 -2.56
N PHE A 78 -21.92 -10.16 -2.57
CA PHE A 78 -21.03 -11.10 -3.24
C PHE A 78 -20.97 -10.87 -4.75
N ASN A 79 -22.12 -10.61 -5.40
CA ASN A 79 -22.17 -10.32 -6.82
C ASN A 79 -21.53 -8.95 -7.17
N GLU A 80 -21.56 -7.98 -6.25
CA GLU A 80 -20.89 -6.69 -6.44
C GLU A 80 -19.36 -6.80 -6.44
N VAL A 81 -18.77 -7.69 -5.62
CA VAL A 81 -17.31 -7.90 -5.53
C VAL A 81 -16.67 -8.32 -6.87
N PHE A 82 -17.43 -8.97 -7.77
CA PHE A 82 -16.93 -9.37 -9.10
C PHE A 82 -17.07 -8.29 -10.18
N LYS A 83 -17.60 -7.10 -9.86
CA LYS A 83 -17.64 -5.95 -10.79
C LYS A 83 -16.32 -5.18 -10.78
N PRO A 84 -16.02 -4.35 -11.81
CA PRO A 84 -14.75 -3.61 -11.90
C PRO A 84 -14.44 -2.66 -10.74
N HIS A 85 -15.45 -2.33 -9.91
CA HIS A 85 -15.29 -1.49 -8.73
C HIS A 85 -15.63 -2.22 -7.43
N GLY A 86 -15.89 -3.54 -7.47
CA GLY A 86 -16.21 -4.32 -6.29
C GLY A 86 -15.05 -4.33 -5.29
N GLU A 87 -15.31 -3.88 -4.06
CA GLU A 87 -14.31 -3.83 -2.99
C GLU A 87 -14.64 -4.85 -1.91
N ILE A 88 -13.67 -5.71 -1.59
CA ILE A 88 -13.71 -6.62 -0.45
C ILE A 88 -12.44 -6.42 0.38
N ASN A 89 -12.61 -6.36 1.69
CA ASN A 89 -11.54 -6.27 2.66
C ASN A 89 -11.74 -7.33 3.75
N VAL A 90 -10.66 -8.02 4.10
CA VAL A 90 -10.66 -9.08 5.13
C VAL A 90 -9.48 -8.82 6.07
N ASN A 91 -9.70 -8.74 7.38
CA ASN A 91 -8.62 -8.63 8.36
C ASN A 91 -8.21 -9.98 8.97
N GLY A 92 -7.11 -10.01 9.72
CA GLY A 92 -6.59 -11.24 10.34
C GLY A 92 -7.55 -11.92 11.33
N SER A 93 -8.57 -11.22 11.84
CA SER A 93 -9.63 -11.84 12.66
C SER A 93 -10.72 -12.55 11.82
N GLY A 94 -10.64 -12.46 10.49
CA GLY A 94 -11.69 -12.90 9.56
C GLY A 94 -12.95 -12.05 9.61
N GLN A 95 -12.82 -10.77 9.99
CA GLN A 95 -13.87 -9.78 9.71
C GLN A 95 -13.80 -9.40 8.24
N VAL A 96 -14.96 -9.23 7.63
CA VAL A 96 -15.13 -8.97 6.20
C VAL A 96 -15.93 -7.69 6.04
N LEU A 97 -15.48 -6.82 5.14
CA LEU A 97 -16.14 -5.58 4.75
C LEU A 97 -16.27 -5.59 3.22
N MET A 98 -17.47 -5.41 2.69
CA MET A 98 -17.74 -5.41 1.25
C MET A 98 -18.54 -4.18 0.83
N SER A 99 -18.18 -3.58 -0.30
CA SER A 99 -18.96 -2.50 -0.94
C SER A 99 -20.28 -3.02 -1.51
N ILE A 100 -21.37 -2.27 -1.32
CA ILE A 100 -22.65 -2.47 -2.01
C ILE A 100 -22.96 -1.24 -2.86
N TYR A 101 -23.24 -1.49 -4.15
CA TYR A 101 -23.64 -0.46 -5.10
C TYR A 101 -25.16 -0.50 -5.30
N PRO A 102 -25.86 0.65 -5.29
CA PRO A 102 -27.30 0.65 -5.56
C PRO A 102 -27.58 0.28 -7.02
N PRO A 103 -28.68 -0.42 -7.30
CA PRO A 103 -29.13 -0.60 -8.67
C PRO A 103 -29.41 0.77 -9.30
N HIS A 104 -28.78 1.01 -10.45
CA HIS A 104 -28.93 2.23 -11.28
C HIS A 104 -28.32 3.54 -10.74
N GLN A 105 -27.44 3.54 -9.72
CA GLN A 105 -26.77 4.77 -9.24
C GLN A 105 -25.23 4.68 -9.22
N GLY A 106 -24.60 4.99 -10.36
CA GLY A 106 -23.21 5.45 -10.44
C GLY A 106 -22.09 4.46 -10.07
N LEU A 107 -20.86 4.96 -10.08
CA LEU A 107 -19.62 4.20 -9.83
C LEU A 107 -19.16 4.26 -8.36
N ARG A 108 -20.06 4.52 -7.40
CA ARG A 108 -19.69 4.75 -5.99
C ARG A 108 -20.56 3.90 -5.05
N PRO A 109 -19.98 3.19 -4.08
CA PRO A 109 -20.76 2.41 -3.13
C PRO A 109 -21.46 3.36 -2.17
N LEU A 110 -22.75 3.15 -1.97
CA LEU A 110 -23.53 3.88 -0.96
C LEU A 110 -23.62 3.09 0.34
N GLU A 111 -23.52 1.77 0.29
CA GLU A 111 -23.64 0.91 1.48
C GLU A 111 -22.41 0.01 1.60
N TYR A 112 -22.16 -0.47 2.82
CA TYR A 112 -21.15 -1.51 3.06
C TYR A 112 -21.76 -2.62 3.89
N TRP A 113 -21.58 -3.87 3.46
CA TRP A 113 -21.84 -5.02 4.33
C TRP A 113 -20.63 -5.29 5.20
N PHE A 114 -20.85 -5.42 6.51
CA PHE A 114 -19.84 -5.84 7.47
C PHE A 114 -20.26 -7.15 8.14
N GLY A 115 -19.34 -8.11 8.25
CA GLY A 115 -19.53 -9.37 8.96
C GLY A 115 -18.30 -9.76 9.78
N ASN A 116 -18.51 -10.28 10.99
CA ASN A 116 -17.43 -10.74 11.88
C ASN A 116 -17.49 -12.25 12.21
N GLY A 117 -18.22 -13.03 11.41
CA GLY A 117 -18.45 -14.46 11.61
C GLY A 117 -19.48 -14.82 12.69
N GLN A 118 -19.87 -13.88 13.57
CA GLN A 118 -20.95 -14.07 14.55
C GLN A 118 -22.19 -13.22 14.25
N LYS A 119 -21.97 -12.02 13.71
CA LYS A 119 -22.98 -11.03 13.33
C LYS A 119 -22.61 -10.41 12.00
N SER A 120 -23.62 -9.92 11.30
CA SER A 120 -23.49 -9.07 10.13
C SER A 120 -24.44 -7.88 10.21
N GLN A 121 -24.08 -6.79 9.55
CA GLN A 121 -24.89 -5.58 9.47
C GLN A 121 -24.63 -4.84 8.15
N ILE A 122 -25.62 -4.09 7.68
CA ILE A 122 -25.44 -3.08 6.64
C ILE A 122 -25.05 -1.78 7.33
N ILE A 123 -23.99 -1.16 6.82
CA ILE A 123 -23.53 0.17 7.15
C ILE A 123 -24.13 1.10 6.09
N PRO A 124 -25.04 2.03 6.47
CA PRO A 124 -25.77 2.88 5.52
C PRO A 124 -24.87 3.98 4.92
N PRO A 125 -25.32 4.66 3.85
CA PRO A 125 -24.65 5.83 3.31
C PRO A 125 -24.63 6.97 4.33
N GLU A 126 -23.48 7.17 4.96
CA GLU A 126 -23.16 8.42 5.65
C GLU A 126 -22.65 9.44 4.64
N ALA A 127 -23.54 9.93 3.76
CA ALA A 127 -23.22 11.10 2.95
C ALA A 127 -22.96 12.29 3.90
N SER A 128 -21.70 12.74 3.93
CA SER A 128 -21.28 13.91 4.69
C SER A 128 -21.75 15.18 3.96
N LEU A 129 -23.07 15.42 3.98
CA LEU A 129 -23.69 16.65 3.49
C LEU A 129 -23.18 17.80 4.35
N TYR A 130 -22.18 18.51 3.84
CA TYR A 130 -21.63 19.68 4.49
C TYR A 130 -22.59 20.86 4.24
N ARG A 131 -23.67 20.90 5.01
CA ARG A 131 -24.62 22.00 5.07
C ARG A 131 -24.13 23.00 6.10
N ASP A 132 -23.71 24.15 5.61
CA ASP A 132 -23.16 25.25 6.42
C ASP A 132 -24.09 26.45 6.22
N ASP A 133 -24.63 27.00 7.32
CA ASP A 133 -25.80 27.89 7.28
C ASP A 133 -25.55 29.24 6.53
N ASP A 134 -24.29 29.56 6.23
CA ASP A 134 -23.87 30.74 5.45
C ASP A 134 -23.82 30.52 3.91
N TYR A 135 -23.98 29.28 3.39
CA TYR A 135 -23.74 28.99 1.96
C TYR A 135 -24.77 28.04 1.31
N ASP A 136 -25.39 28.50 0.22
CA ASP A 136 -26.57 27.93 -0.45
C ASP A 136 -26.32 26.67 -1.32
N GLN A 137 -25.20 25.96 -1.16
CA GLN A 137 -24.88 24.75 -1.93
C GLN A 137 -24.22 23.66 -1.06
N ASP A 138 -24.84 22.47 -1.04
CA ASP A 138 -24.38 21.32 -0.25
C ASP A 138 -23.00 20.82 -0.71
N GLY A 139 -22.07 20.67 0.24
CA GLY A 139 -20.79 20.01 -0.02
C GLY A 139 -20.95 18.48 -0.14
N TYR A 140 -20.19 17.86 -1.06
CA TYR A 140 -20.25 16.42 -1.32
C TYR A 140 -18.96 15.70 -0.89
N GLY A 141 -19.15 14.64 -0.11
CA GLY A 141 -18.14 13.68 0.31
C GLY A 141 -18.79 12.31 0.54
N LEU A 142 -18.05 11.22 0.28
CA LEU A 142 -18.47 9.86 0.59
C LEU A 142 -17.37 9.18 1.42
N PRO A 143 -17.59 8.97 2.74
CA PRO A 143 -16.69 8.22 3.59
C PRO A 143 -16.49 6.80 3.09
N ARG A 144 -15.22 6.37 3.07
CA ARG A 144 -14.83 4.98 2.78
C ARG A 144 -14.27 4.33 4.06
N PRO A 145 -14.89 3.26 4.58
CA PRO A 145 -14.39 2.52 5.72
C PRO A 145 -13.30 1.50 5.31
N LEU A 146 -12.31 1.32 6.18
CA LEU A 146 -11.36 0.20 6.19
C LEU A 146 -11.41 -0.51 7.54
N LEU A 147 -11.06 -1.79 7.55
CA LEU A 147 -10.93 -2.56 8.78
C LEU A 147 -9.68 -2.14 9.57
N SER A 148 -9.80 -2.24 10.90
CA SER A 148 -8.65 -2.30 11.81
C SER A 148 -8.03 -3.70 11.80
N ALA A 149 -6.72 -3.81 11.99
CA ALA A 149 -6.05 -5.11 12.09
C ALA A 149 -6.38 -5.86 13.39
N ASP A 150 -6.64 -5.13 14.48
CA ASP A 150 -7.05 -5.70 15.77
C ASP A 150 -8.56 -6.01 15.86
N GLY A 151 -9.32 -5.68 14.81
CA GLY A 151 -10.73 -5.98 14.67
C GLY A 151 -11.66 -5.23 15.64
N LYS A 152 -11.23 -4.10 16.22
CA LYS A 152 -12.04 -3.30 17.16
C LYS A 152 -12.69 -2.06 16.54
N SER A 153 -12.12 -1.55 15.45
CA SER A 153 -12.54 -0.28 14.85
C SER A 153 -12.70 -0.35 13.33
N LEU A 154 -13.44 0.63 12.80
CA LEU A 154 -13.37 1.04 11.40
C LEU A 154 -12.62 2.35 11.29
N PHE A 155 -11.81 2.49 10.24
CA PHE A 155 -11.18 3.74 9.86
C PHE A 155 -11.87 4.31 8.63
N TRP A 156 -12.33 5.55 8.72
CA TRP A 156 -13.07 6.23 7.67
C TRP A 156 -12.19 7.30 7.06
N PHE A 157 -12.16 7.39 5.73
CA PHE A 157 -11.51 8.50 5.05
C PHE A 157 -12.42 9.11 3.99
N GLU A 158 -12.33 10.42 3.82
CA GLU A 158 -13.13 11.20 2.87
C GLU A 158 -12.33 12.39 2.34
N THR A 159 -12.63 12.82 1.11
CA THR A 159 -12.40 14.20 0.69
C THR A 159 -13.77 14.82 0.46
N ALA A 160 -14.20 15.73 1.32
CA ALA A 160 -15.43 16.50 1.15
C ALA A 160 -15.11 17.78 0.37
N MET A 161 -15.84 18.08 -0.70
CA MET A 161 -15.70 19.31 -1.48
C MET A 161 -16.86 20.26 -1.19
N LYS A 162 -16.56 21.52 -0.87
CA LYS A 162 -17.55 22.60 -0.64
C LYS A 162 -17.33 23.72 -1.66
N VAL A 163 -18.39 24.17 -2.33
CA VAL A 163 -18.33 25.37 -3.19
C VAL A 163 -18.20 26.61 -2.31
N ARG A 164 -17.14 27.40 -2.52
CA ARG A 164 -16.93 28.69 -1.82
C ARG A 164 -17.72 29.82 -2.46
N ARG A 165 -17.71 29.86 -3.79
CA ARG A 165 -18.38 30.86 -4.63
C ARG A 165 -18.41 30.41 -6.09
N GLN A 166 -19.30 31.01 -6.86
CA GLN A 166 -19.26 30.98 -8.32
C GLN A 166 -18.40 32.14 -8.82
N ILE A 167 -17.60 31.91 -9.86
CA ILE A 167 -16.76 32.92 -10.51
C ILE A 167 -17.21 33.06 -11.97
N ASP A 168 -17.49 34.28 -12.41
CA ASP A 168 -17.71 34.57 -13.83
C ASP A 168 -16.38 34.49 -14.60
N ARG A 169 -16.31 33.59 -15.58
CA ARG A 169 -15.30 33.58 -16.63
C ARG A 169 -15.97 33.58 -17.99
N GLY A 170 -15.97 34.75 -18.64
CA GLY A 170 -16.43 34.89 -20.02
C GLY A 170 -17.93 34.65 -20.21
N GLY A 171 -18.75 34.90 -19.19
CA GLY A 171 -20.20 34.66 -19.21
C GLY A 171 -20.61 33.29 -18.67
N TYR A 172 -19.66 32.46 -18.24
CA TYR A 172 -19.92 31.16 -17.59
C TYR A 172 -19.55 31.22 -16.11
N GLN A 173 -20.43 30.71 -15.25
CA GLN A 173 -20.15 30.55 -13.82
C GLN A 173 -19.37 29.25 -13.61
N VAL A 174 -18.14 29.36 -13.11
CA VAL A 174 -17.31 28.20 -12.70
C VAL A 174 -17.16 28.19 -11.18
N PRO A 175 -17.31 27.03 -10.51
CA PRO A 175 -17.20 26.97 -9.06
C PRO A 175 -15.74 27.04 -8.60
N GLU A 176 -15.49 27.90 -7.61
CA GLU A 176 -14.30 27.81 -6.76
C GLU A 176 -14.67 26.92 -5.57
N VAL A 177 -13.91 25.84 -5.35
CA VAL A 177 -14.19 24.87 -4.28
C VAL A 177 -13.03 24.76 -3.30
N GLU A 178 -13.38 24.43 -2.06
CA GLU A 178 -12.47 24.07 -0.98
C GLU A 178 -12.66 22.59 -0.68
N ALA A 179 -11.57 21.82 -0.65
CA ALA A 179 -11.60 20.41 -0.33
C ALA A 179 -11.06 20.17 1.09
N VAL A 180 -11.77 19.37 1.87
CA VAL A 180 -11.39 18.99 3.23
C VAL A 180 -11.17 17.49 3.27
N PHE A 181 -9.92 17.06 3.45
CA PHE A 181 -9.59 15.66 3.64
C PHE A 181 -9.66 15.30 5.13
N GLN A 182 -10.36 14.22 5.46
CA GLN A 182 -10.50 13.75 6.84
C GLN A 182 -10.19 12.26 6.95
N VAL A 183 -9.58 11.87 8.08
CA VAL A 183 -9.49 10.48 8.53
C VAL A 183 -10.08 10.42 9.94
N MET A 184 -10.96 9.46 10.18
CA MET A 184 -11.67 9.25 11.43
C MET A 184 -11.60 7.78 11.84
N GLN A 185 -11.77 7.47 13.12
CA GLN A 185 -11.89 6.11 13.64
C GLN A 185 -13.19 5.97 14.44
N SER A 186 -13.89 4.84 14.31
CA SER A 186 -15.04 4.50 15.16
C SER A 186 -14.87 3.10 15.77
N ASP A 187 -15.25 2.91 17.03
CA ASP A 187 -15.38 1.57 17.61
C ASP A 187 -16.58 0.84 16.96
N LEU A 188 -16.43 -0.46 16.73
CA LEU A 188 -17.50 -1.31 16.16
C LEU A 188 -18.72 -1.46 17.10
N LYS A 189 -18.62 -1.07 18.37
CA LYS A 189 -19.70 -1.16 19.37
C LYS A 189 -20.57 0.07 19.47
N ASP A 190 -19.98 1.27 19.36
CA ASP A 190 -20.70 2.54 19.55
C ASP A 190 -20.87 3.35 18.26
N GLY A 191 -20.12 3.01 17.19
CA GLY A 191 -20.15 3.71 15.91
C GLY A 191 -19.63 5.16 15.95
N LYS A 192 -19.13 5.64 17.09
CA LYS A 192 -18.80 7.05 17.26
C LYS A 192 -17.50 7.38 16.56
N LYS A 193 -17.57 8.23 15.53
CA LYS A 193 -16.40 8.73 14.81
C LYS A 193 -15.61 9.74 15.63
N ILE A 194 -14.30 9.49 15.74
CA ILE A 194 -13.29 10.34 16.39
C ILE A 194 -12.32 10.79 15.28
N PRO A 195 -12.07 12.10 15.10
CA PRO A 195 -11.14 12.57 14.08
C PRO A 195 -9.69 12.20 14.45
N ILE A 196 -8.97 11.62 13.47
CA ILE A 196 -7.53 11.38 13.51
C ILE A 196 -6.79 12.50 12.77
N LEU A 197 -7.33 12.88 11.61
CA LEU A 197 -6.76 13.88 10.72
C LEU A 197 -7.89 14.72 10.12
N LYS A 198 -7.69 16.03 10.07
CA LYS A 198 -8.48 16.95 9.26
C LYS A 198 -7.52 17.93 8.62
N ASN A 199 -7.52 18.01 7.29
CA ASN A 199 -6.68 18.93 6.54
C ASN A 199 -7.51 19.65 5.48
N VAL A 200 -7.42 20.98 5.47
CA VAL A 200 -8.04 21.83 4.44
C VAL A 200 -7.03 21.96 3.31
N LEU A 201 -7.42 21.53 2.12
CA LEU A 201 -6.59 21.56 0.92
C LEU A 201 -6.70 22.94 0.23
N PRO A 202 -5.70 23.35 -0.57
CA PRO A 202 -5.74 24.61 -1.28
C PRO A 202 -7.00 24.72 -2.16
N PRO A 203 -7.66 25.90 -2.21
CA PRO A 203 -8.83 26.09 -3.06
C PRO A 203 -8.44 26.02 -4.55
N CYS A 204 -9.39 25.58 -5.37
CA CYS A 204 -9.24 25.31 -6.79
C CYS A 204 -10.46 25.83 -7.56
N ILE A 205 -10.28 26.14 -8.85
CA ILE A 205 -11.36 26.56 -9.76
C ILE A 205 -11.63 25.41 -10.71
N CYS A 206 -12.86 24.90 -10.76
CA CYS A 206 -13.21 23.76 -11.61
C CYS A 206 -13.57 24.24 -13.02
N GLU A 207 -12.55 24.62 -13.81
CA GLU A 207 -12.73 25.27 -15.11
C GLU A 207 -13.51 24.41 -16.13
N THR A 208 -13.40 23.09 -16.05
CA THR A 208 -14.14 22.11 -16.88
C THR A 208 -15.54 21.78 -16.33
N GLY A 209 -15.93 22.35 -15.19
CA GLY A 209 -17.09 21.92 -14.40
C GLY A 209 -16.86 20.65 -13.57
N VAL A 210 -15.75 19.92 -13.78
CA VAL A 210 -15.44 18.67 -13.07
C VAL A 210 -14.35 18.90 -12.02
N CYS A 211 -14.77 19.12 -10.78
CA CYS A 211 -13.84 19.40 -9.67
C CYS A 211 -12.95 18.21 -9.30
N THR A 212 -13.41 16.96 -9.50
CA THR A 212 -12.68 15.75 -9.12
C THR A 212 -11.37 15.53 -9.87
N GLU A 213 -11.19 16.20 -11.01
CA GLU A 213 -9.98 16.12 -11.84
C GLU A 213 -9.05 17.33 -11.63
N THR A 214 -9.62 18.49 -11.27
CA THR A 214 -8.88 19.76 -11.17
C THR A 214 -8.37 20.05 -9.75
N CYS A 215 -9.03 19.49 -8.73
CA CYS A 215 -8.79 19.82 -7.34
C CYS A 215 -7.89 18.82 -6.63
N ALA A 216 -7.16 19.31 -5.62
CA ALA A 216 -6.39 18.44 -4.73
C ALA A 216 -7.33 17.55 -3.91
N VAL A 217 -7.00 16.27 -3.82
CA VAL A 217 -7.70 15.27 -3.00
C VAL A 217 -6.71 14.46 -2.16
N GLY A 218 -7.19 13.86 -1.07
CA GLY A 218 -6.38 12.93 -0.29
C GLY A 218 -6.68 11.48 -0.65
N ARG A 219 -5.62 10.72 -0.96
CA ARG A 219 -5.66 9.25 -1.13
C ARG A 219 -5.00 8.59 0.07
N LEU A 220 -5.76 7.79 0.81
CA LEU A 220 -5.23 6.92 1.86
C LEU A 220 -4.73 5.60 1.27
N TRP A 221 -3.60 5.10 1.77
CA TRP A 221 -3.09 3.76 1.50
C TRP A 221 -2.70 3.09 2.83
N SER A 222 -2.93 1.79 2.94
CA SER A 222 -2.53 0.97 4.09
C SER A 222 -2.13 -0.45 3.66
N PRO A 223 -1.22 -1.13 4.38
CA PRO A 223 -0.80 -2.49 4.04
C PRO A 223 -1.99 -3.44 3.99
N SER A 224 -2.11 -4.22 2.91
CA SER A 224 -3.22 -5.16 2.70
C SER A 224 -4.63 -4.52 2.78
N GLY A 225 -4.74 -3.20 2.69
CA GLY A 225 -5.97 -2.43 2.84
C GLY A 225 -6.49 -2.33 4.28
N ILE A 226 -5.67 -2.60 5.29
CA ILE A 226 -6.07 -2.65 6.71
C ILE A 226 -5.19 -1.69 7.51
N ILE A 227 -5.78 -0.96 8.46
CA ILE A 227 -5.03 -0.08 9.35
C ILE A 227 -4.73 -0.80 10.68
N ASP A 228 -3.45 -1.02 10.98
CA ASP A 228 -2.98 -1.47 12.29
C ASP A 228 -2.48 -0.26 13.09
N ASP A 229 -1.21 0.08 12.89
CA ASP A 229 -0.46 1.10 13.62
C ASP A 229 0.19 2.15 12.70
N PHE A 230 0.09 2.01 11.38
CA PHE A 230 0.43 3.06 10.42
C PHE A 230 -0.46 3.05 9.16
N PHE A 231 -0.52 4.20 8.50
CA PHE A 231 -1.07 4.36 7.14
C PHE A 231 -0.39 5.54 6.44
N PHE A 232 -0.56 5.65 5.13
CA PHE A 232 -0.05 6.76 4.33
C PHE A 232 -1.19 7.60 3.76
N VAL A 233 -1.00 8.91 3.69
CA VAL A 233 -1.89 9.85 2.99
C VAL A 233 -1.08 10.58 1.93
N THR A 234 -1.52 10.49 0.68
CA THR A 234 -0.96 11.26 -0.44
C THR A 234 -1.95 12.32 -0.89
N TYR A 235 -1.53 13.58 -0.89
CA TYR A 235 -2.27 14.69 -1.50
C TYR A 235 -1.81 14.89 -2.93
N TRP A 236 -2.76 14.90 -3.86
CA TRP A 236 -2.51 14.93 -5.29
C TRP A 236 -3.68 15.58 -6.03
N VAL A 237 -3.40 16.12 -7.21
CA VAL A 237 -4.41 16.56 -8.19
C VAL A 237 -4.48 15.48 -9.27
N PRO A 238 -5.64 14.86 -9.53
CA PRO A 238 -5.71 13.74 -10.48
C PRO A 238 -5.40 14.13 -11.92
N GLY A 239 -5.89 15.29 -12.38
CA GLY A 239 -5.78 15.74 -13.76
C GLY A 239 -6.59 14.89 -14.75
N GLN A 240 -6.81 15.43 -15.95
CA GLN A 240 -7.36 14.67 -17.09
C GLN A 240 -6.26 14.04 -17.95
N ILE A 241 -5.11 14.72 -18.06
CA ILE A 241 -3.99 14.39 -18.96
C ILE A 241 -2.69 14.13 -18.18
N GLY A 242 -2.78 13.77 -16.90
CA GLY A 242 -1.63 13.53 -16.04
C GLY A 242 -1.82 14.07 -14.62
N SER A 243 -1.32 13.31 -13.65
CA SER A 243 -1.49 13.56 -12.22
C SER A 243 -0.36 14.37 -11.60
N THR A 244 -0.68 15.27 -10.67
CA THR A 244 0.32 16.04 -9.91
C THR A 244 0.30 15.65 -8.43
N PHE A 245 1.29 14.87 -8.00
CA PHE A 245 1.44 14.46 -6.60
C PHE A 245 2.16 15.56 -5.79
N GLN A 246 1.51 16.07 -4.75
CA GLN A 246 1.98 17.24 -4.00
C GLN A 246 2.80 16.87 -2.77
N SER A 247 2.33 15.88 -1.99
CA SER A 247 3.03 15.40 -0.80
C SER A 247 2.45 14.09 -0.28
N THR A 248 3.30 13.29 0.37
CA THR A 248 2.88 12.09 1.11
C THR A 248 3.29 12.20 2.57
N TYR A 249 2.41 11.78 3.46
CA TYR A 249 2.60 11.74 4.90
C TYR A 249 2.42 10.30 5.39
N LEU A 250 3.38 9.83 6.19
CA LEU A 250 3.27 8.61 6.97
C LEU A 250 2.64 8.96 8.33
N PHE A 251 1.48 8.40 8.63
CA PHE A 251 0.85 8.48 9.95
C PHE A 251 1.16 7.22 10.74
N GLN A 252 1.68 7.38 11.95
CA GLN A 252 2.03 6.27 12.86
C GLN A 252 1.31 6.46 14.20
N LYS A 253 0.96 5.35 14.85
CA LYS A 253 0.30 5.31 16.16
C LYS A 253 1.33 5.06 17.27
N ASP A 254 1.52 6.02 18.18
CA ASP A 254 2.26 5.84 19.44
C ASP A 254 1.31 6.10 20.62
N LYS A 255 1.14 5.11 21.51
CA LYS A 255 0.29 5.19 22.73
C LYS A 255 -1.08 5.83 22.48
N ASP A 256 -1.78 5.30 21.47
CA ASP A 256 -3.10 5.75 21.01
C ASP A 256 -3.18 7.17 20.41
N ILE A 257 -2.05 7.85 20.21
CA ILE A 257 -1.94 9.11 19.49
C ILE A 257 -1.41 8.85 18.08
N TRP A 258 -2.09 9.39 17.07
CA TRP A 258 -1.64 9.37 15.69
C TRP A 258 -0.75 10.59 15.40
N ALA A 259 0.46 10.34 14.89
CA ALA A 259 1.42 11.37 14.51
C ALA A 259 1.76 11.27 13.02
N GLY A 260 1.61 12.38 12.28
CA GLY A 260 1.93 12.46 10.86
C GLY A 260 3.34 13.01 10.60
N LYS A 261 4.12 12.31 9.78
CA LYS A 261 5.44 12.73 9.28
C LYS A 261 5.42 12.86 7.77
N LYS A 262 5.73 14.04 7.24
CA LYS A 262 5.91 14.26 5.80
C LYS A 262 7.11 13.47 5.29
N LEU A 263 6.96 12.78 4.16
CA LEU A 263 8.07 12.18 3.43
C LEU A 263 8.84 13.25 2.63
N ASP A 264 10.10 12.98 2.30
CA ASP A 264 10.97 13.89 1.54
C ASP A 264 10.48 14.11 0.08
N ARG A 265 9.71 13.17 -0.47
CA ARG A 265 9.04 13.24 -1.77
C ARG A 265 7.64 12.63 -1.68
N PRO A 266 6.68 13.06 -2.53
CA PRO A 266 5.43 12.33 -2.69
C PRO A 266 5.65 10.93 -3.27
N CYS A 267 4.71 10.03 -3.00
CA CYS A 267 4.63 8.67 -3.53
C CYS A 267 3.47 8.57 -4.53
N GLU A 268 3.75 8.21 -5.79
CA GLU A 268 2.76 8.18 -6.86
C GLU A 268 1.85 6.95 -6.77
N ALA A 269 2.43 5.80 -6.46
CA ALA A 269 1.72 4.63 -5.92
C ALA A 269 2.59 3.91 -4.87
N ILE A 270 1.95 3.29 -3.88
CA ILE A 270 2.59 2.48 -2.84
C ILE A 270 2.13 1.03 -3.07
N LEU A 271 3.09 0.10 -3.13
CA LEU A 271 2.83 -1.32 -3.34
C LEU A 271 2.89 -2.11 -2.02
N ASP A 272 3.86 -1.82 -1.15
CA ASP A 272 3.92 -2.38 0.22
C ASP A 272 4.67 -1.46 1.18
N ALA A 273 4.48 -1.67 2.48
CA ALA A 273 5.27 -1.06 3.52
C ALA A 273 5.32 -1.93 4.79
N ARG A 274 6.49 -1.93 5.45
CA ARG A 274 6.76 -2.69 6.68
C ARG A 274 7.51 -1.84 7.71
N ASN A 275 7.68 -2.40 8.91
CA ASN A 275 8.38 -1.76 10.03
C ASN A 275 7.84 -0.35 10.33
N HIS A 276 6.55 -0.28 10.69
CA HIS A 276 5.81 0.96 10.94
C HIS A 276 5.84 1.97 9.76
N GLY A 277 5.96 1.49 8.52
CA GLY A 277 6.06 2.34 7.32
C GLY A 277 7.46 2.92 7.05
N THR A 278 8.50 2.50 7.78
CA THR A 278 9.89 2.98 7.57
C THR A 278 10.63 2.29 6.42
N MET A 279 10.10 1.15 5.96
CA MET A 279 10.49 0.48 4.72
C MET A 279 9.26 0.43 3.81
N LEU A 280 9.43 0.85 2.56
CA LEU A 280 8.36 1.19 1.64
C LEU A 280 8.76 0.73 0.23
N VAL A 281 7.88 0.04 -0.48
CA VAL A 281 7.99 -0.16 -1.94
C VAL A 281 6.98 0.76 -2.62
N GLU A 282 7.49 1.65 -3.46
CA GLU A 282 6.70 2.62 -4.21
C GLU A 282 6.97 2.45 -5.71
N THR A 283 5.98 2.74 -6.55
CA THR A 283 6.15 2.80 -8.00
C THR A 283 5.78 4.18 -8.52
N VAL A 284 6.50 4.62 -9.54
CA VAL A 284 6.12 5.69 -10.45
C VAL A 284 5.49 4.95 -11.63
N PRO A 285 4.15 4.94 -11.75
CA PRO A 285 3.49 4.28 -12.86
C PRO A 285 3.71 5.09 -14.14
N ASP A 286 3.51 4.46 -15.29
CA ASP A 286 3.43 5.18 -16.55
C ASP A 286 2.33 6.28 -16.51
N GLY A 287 2.70 7.50 -16.89
CA GLY A 287 1.85 8.69 -16.89
C GLY A 287 0.94 8.83 -18.10
N GLY A 288 1.01 7.91 -19.07
CA GLY A 288 0.22 7.95 -20.30
C GLY A 288 -1.31 7.91 -20.08
N CYS A 289 -2.06 8.50 -21.02
CA CYS A 289 -3.47 8.71 -20.83
C CYS A 289 -4.24 7.37 -20.73
N CYS A 290 -5.15 7.29 -19.76
CA CYS A 290 -6.02 6.15 -19.48
C CYS A 290 -5.31 4.79 -19.21
N GLY A 291 -3.97 4.72 -19.15
CA GLY A 291 -3.21 3.47 -18.97
C GLY A 291 -3.12 2.59 -20.22
N TRP A 292 -3.28 3.16 -21.41
CA TRP A 292 -3.09 2.47 -22.70
C TRP A 292 -1.82 2.95 -23.41
N GLU A 293 -1.57 4.26 -23.35
CA GLU A 293 -0.45 4.92 -24.03
C GLU A 293 0.86 4.72 -23.26
N ASN A 294 1.86 4.10 -23.90
CA ASN A 294 3.21 3.97 -23.32
C ASN A 294 3.99 5.29 -23.47
N GLU A 295 3.83 6.23 -22.53
CA GLU A 295 4.40 7.59 -22.65
C GLU A 295 5.65 7.81 -21.79
N SER A 296 5.85 6.98 -20.77
CA SER A 296 6.93 7.13 -19.79
C SER A 296 7.40 5.77 -19.26
N ASN A 297 8.32 5.76 -18.30
CA ASN A 297 8.98 4.55 -17.82
C ASN A 297 8.35 4.10 -16.48
N ASP A 298 7.83 2.88 -16.42
CA ASP A 298 7.41 2.25 -15.16
C ASP A 298 8.64 1.97 -14.27
N LEU A 299 8.72 2.67 -13.13
CA LEU A 299 9.88 2.62 -12.23
C LEU A 299 9.46 2.26 -10.81
N THR A 300 9.99 1.15 -10.28
CA THR A 300 9.72 0.73 -8.89
C THR A 300 10.94 0.89 -8.01
N TYR A 301 10.73 1.40 -6.80
CA TYR A 301 11.76 1.73 -5.83
C TYR A 301 11.46 1.12 -4.46
N ILE A 302 12.53 0.70 -3.76
CA ILE A 302 12.50 0.59 -2.30
C ILE A 302 13.00 1.89 -1.68
N ARG A 303 12.23 2.42 -0.71
CA ARG A 303 12.65 3.45 0.23
C ARG A 303 12.95 2.82 1.59
N TYR A 304 14.18 2.92 2.07
CA TYR A 304 14.60 2.43 3.39
C TYR A 304 15.69 3.33 3.98
N ARG A 305 15.55 3.70 5.27
CA ARG A 305 16.49 4.60 5.99
C ARG A 305 16.80 5.91 5.26
N GLY A 306 15.84 6.44 4.49
CA GLY A 306 15.98 7.67 3.70
C GLY A 306 16.71 7.48 2.35
N LEU A 307 17.20 6.28 2.04
CA LEU A 307 17.70 5.94 0.71
C LEU A 307 16.54 5.43 -0.16
N ARG A 308 16.50 5.86 -1.43
CA ARG A 308 15.59 5.37 -2.47
C ARG A 308 16.42 4.60 -3.50
N THR A 309 16.17 3.30 -3.64
CA THR A 309 16.92 2.40 -4.51
C THR A 309 15.99 1.82 -5.56
N GLU A 310 16.36 1.93 -6.83
CA GLU A 310 15.63 1.32 -7.96
C GLU A 310 15.69 -0.21 -7.86
N ILE A 311 14.53 -0.86 -7.92
CA ILE A 311 14.39 -2.33 -7.91
C ILE A 311 13.80 -2.86 -9.23
N PHE A 312 13.18 -1.98 -10.01
CA PHE A 312 12.65 -2.24 -11.34
C PHE A 312 12.75 -0.97 -12.19
N ASP A 313 13.17 -1.14 -13.43
CA ASP A 313 13.11 -0.13 -14.49
C ASP A 313 12.68 -0.87 -15.75
N GLU A 314 11.48 -0.57 -16.22
CA GLU A 314 10.86 -1.18 -17.38
C GLU A 314 11.74 -0.98 -18.63
N GLY A 315 12.07 0.27 -18.96
CA GLY A 315 12.80 0.64 -20.15
C GLY A 315 14.16 -0.04 -20.26
N LYS A 316 14.91 -0.12 -19.15
CA LYS A 316 16.18 -0.86 -19.07
C LYS A 316 16.01 -2.37 -19.29
N LYS A 317 14.83 -2.93 -19.00
CA LYS A 317 14.57 -4.38 -19.00
C LYS A 317 13.89 -4.86 -20.28
N TYR A 318 12.99 -4.07 -20.85
CA TYR A 318 12.11 -4.45 -21.95
C TYR A 318 12.32 -3.64 -23.23
N ASP A 319 13.02 -2.50 -23.21
CA ASP A 319 13.31 -1.68 -24.41
C ASP A 319 12.05 -1.49 -25.28
N ASN A 320 10.97 -1.05 -24.65
CA ASN A 320 9.60 -1.10 -25.16
C ASN A 320 8.99 0.28 -25.44
N PHE A 321 9.68 1.39 -25.15
CA PHE A 321 9.24 2.79 -25.36
C PHE A 321 8.71 3.12 -26.77
N VAL A 322 9.02 2.27 -27.75
CA VAL A 322 8.54 2.37 -29.13
C VAL A 322 7.08 1.95 -29.25
N TYR A 323 6.64 1.01 -28.42
CA TYR A 323 5.38 0.28 -28.56
C TYR A 323 4.43 0.57 -27.42
N ASP A 324 3.14 0.53 -27.75
CA ASP A 324 2.00 0.78 -26.88
C ASP A 324 1.73 -0.41 -25.95
N VAL A 325 2.74 -0.78 -25.18
CA VAL A 325 2.81 -1.94 -24.29
C VAL A 325 3.71 -1.57 -23.12
N SER A 326 3.15 -1.53 -21.91
CA SER A 326 3.90 -1.20 -20.70
C SER A 326 4.01 -2.42 -19.78
N PHE A 327 5.14 -2.56 -19.08
CA PHE A 327 5.42 -3.61 -18.09
C PHE A 327 5.65 -2.97 -16.72
N PHE A 328 4.79 -3.26 -15.76
CA PHE A 328 4.74 -2.54 -14.49
C PHE A 328 4.70 -3.48 -13.28
N SER A 329 5.17 -3.00 -12.13
CA SER A 329 5.04 -3.74 -10.86
C SER A 329 3.61 -3.63 -10.33
N ALA A 330 2.77 -4.63 -10.64
CA ALA A 330 1.36 -4.69 -10.25
C ALA A 330 1.16 -4.82 -8.73
N ASN A 331 2.05 -5.56 -8.05
CA ASN A 331 2.09 -5.60 -6.59
C ASN A 331 3.51 -5.89 -6.08
N ALA A 332 3.74 -5.68 -4.79
CA ALA A 332 4.96 -6.06 -4.11
C ALA A 332 4.66 -6.48 -2.67
N HIS A 333 5.57 -7.25 -2.07
CA HIS A 333 5.58 -7.52 -0.63
C HIS A 333 7.02 -7.63 -0.10
N ILE A 334 7.29 -6.96 1.01
CA ILE A 334 8.52 -7.05 1.80
C ILE A 334 8.42 -8.24 2.76
N SER A 335 9.50 -9.02 2.88
CA SER A 335 9.56 -10.18 3.79
C SER A 335 9.47 -9.75 5.26
N PRO A 336 8.99 -10.62 6.18
CA PRO A 336 8.83 -10.27 7.60
C PRO A 336 10.13 -9.82 8.28
N ASP A 337 11.27 -10.40 7.91
CA ASP A 337 12.61 -10.05 8.39
C ASP A 337 13.26 -8.87 7.65
N LEU A 338 12.55 -8.26 6.70
CA LEU A 338 13.00 -7.15 5.85
C LEU A 338 14.20 -7.50 4.93
N SER A 339 14.58 -8.77 4.81
CA SER A 339 15.77 -9.20 4.05
C SER A 339 15.51 -9.37 2.55
N MET A 340 14.24 -9.39 2.12
CA MET A 340 13.83 -9.62 0.74
C MET A 340 12.60 -8.78 0.37
N ILE A 341 12.47 -8.56 -0.94
CA ILE A 341 11.29 -7.98 -1.59
C ILE A 341 10.88 -8.97 -2.67
N ALA A 342 9.59 -9.26 -2.79
CA ALA A 342 9.05 -9.89 -3.99
C ALA A 342 8.09 -8.90 -4.67
N HIS A 343 8.07 -8.87 -5.99
CA HIS A 343 7.09 -8.10 -6.78
C HIS A 343 6.53 -8.93 -7.93
N THR A 344 5.30 -8.64 -8.34
CA THR A 344 4.73 -9.16 -9.58
C THR A 344 4.85 -8.08 -10.65
N ILE A 345 5.54 -8.39 -11.75
CA ILE A 345 5.51 -7.58 -12.96
C ILE A 345 4.37 -8.10 -13.83
N ALA A 346 3.52 -7.20 -14.31
CA ALA A 346 2.45 -7.46 -15.27
C ALA A 346 2.73 -6.74 -16.59
N SER A 347 1.85 -6.96 -17.58
CA SER A 347 1.88 -6.32 -18.90
C SER A 347 0.51 -5.68 -19.13
N THR A 348 0.45 -4.50 -19.77
CA THR A 348 -0.83 -3.91 -20.21
C THR A 348 -1.48 -4.70 -21.34
N MET A 349 -0.69 -5.41 -22.14
CA MET A 349 -1.17 -6.40 -23.11
C MET A 349 -1.45 -7.78 -22.50
N PRO A 350 -2.53 -8.47 -22.92
CA PRO A 350 -2.83 -9.84 -22.50
C PRO A 350 -1.96 -10.88 -23.22
N GLU A 351 -1.91 -12.11 -22.68
CA GLU A 351 -1.09 -13.21 -23.24
C GLU A 351 -1.49 -13.59 -24.69
N ASP A 352 -2.76 -13.43 -25.07
CA ASP A 352 -3.25 -13.76 -26.41
C ASP A 352 -3.07 -12.63 -27.44
N ALA A 353 -2.32 -11.57 -27.10
CA ALA A 353 -2.09 -10.42 -27.98
C ALA A 353 -1.50 -10.82 -29.35
N ASN A 354 -2.19 -10.37 -30.40
CA ASN A 354 -1.82 -10.55 -31.81
C ASN A 354 -1.00 -9.38 -32.33
N ALA A 355 -0.29 -9.60 -33.44
CA ALA A 355 0.65 -8.62 -33.99
C ALA A 355 -0.01 -7.31 -34.46
N ASP A 356 -1.29 -7.34 -34.83
CA ASP A 356 -2.12 -6.21 -35.22
C ASP A 356 -2.60 -5.34 -34.04
N GLN A 357 -2.45 -5.83 -32.81
CA GLN A 357 -2.75 -5.06 -31.60
C GLN A 357 -1.56 -4.19 -31.16
N PHE A 358 -0.35 -4.44 -31.66
CA PHE A 358 0.83 -3.62 -31.36
C PHE A 358 0.76 -2.29 -32.10
N ARG A 359 0.63 -1.21 -31.32
CA ARG A 359 0.69 0.17 -31.82
C ARG A 359 2.02 0.79 -31.44
N PHE A 360 2.34 1.93 -32.05
CA PHE A 360 3.43 2.77 -31.58
C PHE A 360 2.96 3.62 -30.40
N SER A 361 3.87 3.87 -29.46
CA SER A 361 3.74 4.94 -28.47
C SER A 361 3.51 6.29 -29.17
N SER A 362 2.76 7.18 -28.53
CA SER A 362 2.55 8.58 -28.94
C SER A 362 3.86 9.34 -29.16
N SER A 363 4.96 8.90 -28.52
CA SER A 363 6.29 9.50 -28.56
C SER A 363 7.10 9.21 -29.85
N VAL A 364 6.64 8.29 -30.71
CA VAL A 364 7.40 7.81 -31.87
C VAL A 364 7.20 8.67 -33.12
N GLU A 365 8.27 8.85 -33.91
CA GLU A 365 8.19 9.51 -35.22
C GLU A 365 7.21 8.80 -36.16
N GLN A 366 6.29 9.58 -36.76
CA GLN A 366 5.16 9.10 -37.59
C GLN A 366 5.54 8.28 -38.84
N ASN A 367 6.83 8.14 -39.15
CA ASN A 367 7.35 7.40 -40.31
C ASN A 367 8.08 6.09 -39.94
N ARG A 368 8.05 5.65 -38.67
CA ARG A 368 8.63 4.36 -38.28
C ARG A 368 7.76 3.20 -38.78
N GLU A 369 8.39 2.21 -39.41
CA GLU A 369 7.72 0.94 -39.75
C GLU A 369 7.79 -0.04 -38.58
N ILE A 370 6.72 -0.83 -38.39
CA ILE A 370 6.66 -1.86 -37.34
C ILE A 370 7.63 -2.98 -37.73
N ARG A 371 8.63 -3.22 -36.87
CA ARG A 371 9.62 -4.29 -37.05
C ARG A 371 9.11 -5.63 -36.52
N PRO A 372 8.97 -6.67 -37.36
CA PRO A 372 8.46 -7.98 -36.94
C PRO A 372 9.29 -8.64 -35.83
N GLU A 373 10.59 -8.38 -35.80
CA GLU A 373 11.51 -8.87 -34.76
C GLU A 373 11.29 -8.20 -33.41
N GLU A 374 10.99 -6.90 -33.38
CA GLU A 374 10.69 -6.15 -32.15
C GLU A 374 9.34 -6.61 -31.58
N VAL A 375 8.31 -6.77 -32.42
CA VAL A 375 7.01 -7.33 -32.01
C VAL A 375 7.15 -8.78 -31.54
N SER A 376 7.92 -9.61 -32.24
CA SER A 376 8.14 -11.01 -31.83
C SER A 376 8.82 -11.12 -30.47
N ARG A 377 9.79 -10.24 -30.19
CA ARG A 377 10.45 -10.13 -28.88
C ARG A 377 9.49 -9.70 -27.79
N LEU A 378 8.65 -8.69 -28.04
CA LEU A 378 7.63 -8.25 -27.07
C LEU A 378 6.60 -9.35 -26.79
N ARG A 379 6.11 -10.07 -27.81
CA ARG A 379 5.22 -11.22 -27.61
C ARG A 379 5.87 -12.33 -26.77
N GLN A 380 7.15 -12.64 -27.00
CA GLN A 380 7.89 -13.58 -26.14
C GLN A 380 8.01 -13.08 -24.69
N MET A 381 8.11 -11.77 -24.48
CA MET A 381 8.13 -11.17 -23.14
C MET A 381 6.73 -11.25 -22.49
N ILE A 382 5.68 -10.79 -23.16
CA ILE A 382 4.28 -10.85 -22.68
C ILE A 382 3.89 -12.28 -22.30
N ASN A 383 4.22 -13.28 -23.12
CA ASN A 383 3.90 -14.69 -22.87
C ASN A 383 4.58 -15.31 -21.62
N ARG A 384 5.49 -14.60 -20.95
CA ARG A 384 6.10 -15.00 -19.68
C ARG A 384 5.43 -14.35 -18.46
N HIS A 385 4.63 -13.30 -18.68
CA HIS A 385 3.96 -12.52 -17.62
C HIS A 385 2.62 -13.15 -17.21
N PRO A 386 2.13 -12.87 -15.98
CA PRO A 386 2.80 -12.13 -14.91
C PRO A 386 4.06 -12.86 -14.39
N VAL A 387 5.08 -12.10 -13.99
CA VAL A 387 6.36 -12.62 -13.48
C VAL A 387 6.56 -12.19 -12.04
N VAL A 388 6.75 -13.15 -11.13
CA VAL A 388 7.23 -12.84 -9.77
C VAL A 388 8.75 -12.80 -9.76
N GLU A 389 9.34 -11.65 -9.45
CA GLU A 389 10.77 -11.54 -9.12
C GLU A 389 10.96 -11.41 -7.62
N ILE A 390 12.03 -11.99 -7.10
CA ILE A 390 12.40 -11.90 -5.69
C ILE A 390 13.81 -11.36 -5.58
N LEU A 391 13.99 -10.32 -4.77
CA LEU A 391 15.14 -9.45 -4.74
C LEU A 391 15.67 -9.32 -3.31
N ALA A 392 16.99 -9.39 -3.13
CA ALA A 392 17.65 -8.95 -1.90
C ALA A 392 18.02 -7.46 -2.04
N PRO A 393 17.48 -6.56 -1.20
CA PRO A 393 17.98 -5.19 -1.09
C PRO A 393 19.39 -5.18 -0.48
N GLY A 394 20.22 -4.23 -0.92
CA GLY A 394 21.61 -4.10 -0.53
C GLY A 394 22.26 -2.89 -1.21
N ALA A 395 23.60 -2.81 -1.21
CA ALA A 395 24.33 -1.78 -1.96
C ALA A 395 24.07 -1.83 -3.47
N SER A 396 23.75 -3.03 -3.98
CA SER A 396 23.16 -3.28 -5.28
C SER A 396 22.02 -4.28 -5.09
N VAL A 397 20.86 -4.04 -5.69
CA VAL A 397 19.73 -4.97 -5.65
C VAL A 397 20.11 -6.26 -6.39
N ARG A 398 19.93 -7.41 -5.74
CA ARG A 398 20.29 -8.73 -6.32
C ARG A 398 19.06 -9.60 -6.50
N LYS A 399 18.75 -9.99 -7.74
CA LYS A 399 17.72 -10.99 -8.01
C LYS A 399 18.12 -12.36 -7.46
N LEU A 400 17.21 -12.97 -6.72
CA LEU A 400 17.31 -14.29 -6.08
C LEU A 400 16.55 -15.35 -6.86
N ALA A 401 15.36 -14.99 -7.35
CA ALA A 401 14.49 -15.86 -8.13
C ALA A 401 13.64 -15.07 -9.13
N GLU A 402 13.17 -15.76 -10.17
CA GLU A 402 12.20 -15.30 -11.17
C GLU A 402 11.25 -16.47 -11.43
N ILE A 403 9.94 -16.22 -11.39
CA ILE A 403 8.90 -17.23 -11.59
C ILE A 403 7.89 -16.68 -12.60
N GLU A 404 7.90 -17.27 -13.78
CA GLU A 404 6.97 -16.93 -14.88
C GLU A 404 5.56 -17.46 -14.63
N LYS A 405 4.58 -16.78 -15.23
CA LYS A 405 3.14 -17.09 -15.15
C LYS A 405 2.63 -17.24 -13.72
N ALA A 406 3.03 -16.31 -12.85
CA ALA A 406 2.67 -16.30 -11.46
C ALA A 406 2.40 -14.88 -10.95
N THR A 407 1.48 -14.77 -10.00
CA THR A 407 1.21 -13.54 -9.25
C THR A 407 1.54 -13.77 -7.78
N LEU A 408 2.23 -12.83 -7.15
CA LEU A 408 2.56 -12.86 -5.73
C LEU A 408 1.33 -12.58 -4.87
N ILE A 409 1.10 -13.39 -3.84
CA ILE A 409 0.06 -13.17 -2.81
C ILE A 409 0.66 -12.61 -1.52
N GLY A 410 1.91 -12.95 -1.20
CA GLY A 410 2.63 -12.44 -0.04
C GLY A 410 3.62 -13.43 0.56
N TRP A 411 4.03 -13.19 1.80
CA TRP A 411 5.03 -13.99 2.53
C TRP A 411 4.38 -14.80 3.66
N LEU A 412 4.53 -16.12 3.61
CA LEU A 412 4.13 -17.03 4.70
C LEU A 412 5.07 -16.87 5.90
N ASN A 413 6.38 -16.78 5.64
CA ASN A 413 7.43 -16.54 6.64
C ASN A 413 8.62 -15.81 6.00
N GLU A 414 9.78 -15.79 6.66
CA GLU A 414 11.01 -15.13 6.20
C GLU A 414 11.64 -15.79 4.96
N ARG A 415 11.20 -16.98 4.56
CA ARG A 415 11.83 -17.78 3.49
C ARG A 415 10.86 -18.26 2.43
N GLU A 416 9.57 -18.25 2.72
CA GLU A 416 8.53 -18.85 1.91
C GLU A 416 7.49 -17.83 1.47
N GLY A 417 7.37 -17.70 0.15
CA GLY A 417 6.34 -16.90 -0.51
C GLY A 417 5.14 -17.76 -0.88
N LEU A 418 3.96 -17.13 -0.92
CA LEU A 418 2.74 -17.67 -1.50
C LEU A 418 2.51 -16.98 -2.85
N ILE A 419 2.31 -17.79 -3.90
CA ILE A 419 1.99 -17.32 -5.24
C ILE A 419 0.70 -17.97 -5.75
N PHE A 420 0.04 -17.30 -6.68
CA PHE A 420 -1.06 -17.81 -7.49
C PHE A 420 -0.55 -18.11 -8.90
N ARG A 421 -0.89 -19.29 -9.43
CA ARG A 421 -0.51 -19.77 -10.77
C ARG A 421 -1.47 -20.86 -11.22
N GLU A 422 -1.94 -20.78 -12.47
CA GLU A 422 -2.79 -21.82 -13.10
C GLU A 422 -3.99 -22.21 -12.21
N GLU A 423 -4.76 -21.19 -11.77
CA GLU A 423 -5.94 -21.28 -10.89
C GLU A 423 -5.67 -21.85 -9.48
N LYS A 424 -4.40 -22.05 -9.10
CA LYS A 424 -3.98 -22.70 -7.85
C LYS A 424 -3.01 -21.84 -7.05
N LEU A 425 -2.97 -22.10 -5.75
CA LEU A 425 -1.93 -21.56 -4.89
C LEU A 425 -0.70 -22.48 -4.89
N ALA A 426 0.49 -21.89 -4.79
CA ALA A 426 1.75 -22.61 -4.65
C ALA A 426 2.71 -21.92 -3.68
N VAL A 427 3.52 -22.72 -2.99
CA VAL A 427 4.56 -22.25 -2.07
C VAL A 427 5.93 -22.29 -2.76
N ILE A 428 6.67 -21.21 -2.62
CA ILE A 428 8.02 -21.03 -3.16
C ILE A 428 9.02 -20.84 -2.02
N ASN A 429 10.18 -21.50 -2.08
CA ASN A 429 11.24 -21.30 -1.10
C ASN A 429 12.40 -20.55 -1.75
N VAL A 430 12.65 -19.33 -1.26
CA VAL A 430 13.53 -18.36 -1.94
C VAL A 430 15.00 -18.75 -1.86
N HIS A 431 15.40 -19.51 -0.84
CA HIS A 431 16.79 -19.98 -0.72
C HIS A 431 17.15 -21.07 -1.74
N GLY A 432 16.15 -21.74 -2.33
CA GLY A 432 16.35 -22.73 -3.39
C GLY A 432 15.97 -22.26 -4.79
N GLY A 433 15.27 -21.12 -4.92
CA GLY A 433 14.72 -20.64 -6.20
C GLY A 433 13.72 -21.60 -6.86
N LYS A 434 13.18 -22.56 -6.09
CA LYS A 434 12.31 -23.62 -6.60
C LYS A 434 10.90 -23.48 -6.02
N GLN A 435 9.92 -23.71 -6.88
CA GLN A 435 8.56 -24.04 -6.47
C GLN A 435 8.62 -25.34 -5.66
N VAL A 436 8.10 -25.30 -4.43
CA VAL A 436 8.21 -26.42 -3.47
C VAL A 436 6.95 -27.27 -3.47
N ASN A 437 5.78 -26.63 -3.53
CA ASN A 437 4.51 -27.34 -3.40
C ASN A 437 3.39 -26.63 -4.19
N ILE A 438 2.58 -27.40 -4.92
CA ILE A 438 1.29 -26.94 -5.46
C ILE A 438 0.21 -27.35 -4.46
N LEU A 439 -0.58 -26.38 -4.01
CA LEU A 439 -1.60 -26.60 -3.01
C LEU A 439 -2.90 -27.07 -3.68
N PRO A 440 -3.74 -27.88 -3.00
CA PRO A 440 -5.06 -28.28 -3.48
C PRO A 440 -6.12 -27.15 -3.32
N ILE A 441 -5.68 -25.91 -3.15
CA ILE A 441 -6.54 -24.72 -3.00
C ILE A 441 -6.62 -23.99 -4.33
N THR A 442 -7.84 -23.78 -4.82
CA THR A 442 -8.14 -23.05 -6.05
C THR A 442 -8.74 -21.67 -5.78
N ALA A 443 -8.47 -20.73 -6.69
CA ALA A 443 -9.07 -19.39 -6.77
C ALA A 443 -9.24 -19.00 -8.24
N GLU A 444 -10.18 -18.10 -8.57
CA GLU A 444 -10.34 -17.65 -9.98
C GLU A 444 -9.23 -16.70 -10.40
N LYS A 445 -8.77 -15.85 -9.47
CA LYS A 445 -7.71 -14.86 -9.67
C LYS A 445 -6.92 -14.61 -8.38
N ALA A 446 -5.80 -13.89 -8.49
CA ALA A 446 -4.94 -13.60 -7.34
C ALA A 446 -5.60 -12.68 -6.30
N GLU A 447 -6.47 -11.77 -6.75
CA GLU A 447 -7.16 -10.76 -5.94
C GLU A 447 -8.24 -11.39 -5.03
N ASP A 448 -8.63 -12.64 -5.29
CA ASP A 448 -9.55 -13.41 -4.46
C ASP A 448 -8.87 -14.02 -3.22
N VAL A 449 -7.56 -13.80 -3.05
CA VAL A 449 -6.72 -14.48 -2.06
C VAL A 449 -6.13 -13.47 -1.07
N PHE A 450 -6.50 -13.60 0.20
CA PHE A 450 -6.13 -12.68 1.27
C PHE A 450 -5.25 -13.39 2.29
N LEU A 451 -3.93 -13.24 2.17
CA LEU A 451 -3.01 -13.57 3.26
C LEU A 451 -2.96 -12.39 4.25
N ARG A 452 -3.22 -12.65 5.53
CA ARG A 452 -3.42 -11.63 6.58
C ARG A 452 -2.65 -11.94 7.84
#